data_AF-A0A504IUU5-F1
#
_entry.id   AF-A0A504IUU5-F1
#
_cell.length_a   1.000
_cell.length_b   1.000
_cell.length_c   1.000
_cell.angle_alpha   90.00
_cell.angle_beta   90.00
_cell.angle_gamma   90.00
#
_symmetry.space_group_name_H-M   'P 1'
#
loop_
_entity.id
_entity.type
_entity.pdbx_description
1 polymer ?
#
loop_
_entity_poly.entity_id
_entity_poly.type
_entity_poly.pdbx_seq_one_letter_code
_entity_poly.pdbx_strand_id
1 'polypeptide(L)'
;MKTFNFFNRLCILMSIALLSSCTTDSVEDQALLTQDSVTSSNAKVAIVSVSANGDDGNVPANTIDGNLSTRWSSLGASGKYITYDLGSPKKISQLKIAWYKGNQRKSYFKIRAGNSTSNLTTIFDAKSSGSSGSTNQLETYNFNETTVRYVRISTFGNSSNNWNSISEVQIAGDNGSTNPPDSSANTPYQLLGLQNWKLNGLRGSKSNNTYVDQIPNLSSYTNSDWFFLQNGWTIFQVWSGSDTSSGSGNPRMELRELTANGNNNIYWDGTTSKEHRMKWRVRVDRLPSSGKVCFGQIHDRTDKFDDVIRVQCQGSANQTSGSVKMRINGYVTEVLEGGGKTVGNFNLGEELYLELTYQNSVVKLYELNNSGNRVRTIFTSKKASAKENYFKAGNYLQSMKGKSYKSSDYGRVAIKKLDVFH
;
A
#
# COMPACT_ATOMS: atom_id res chain seq x y z
N MET A 1 -55.71 -66.79 7.07
CA MET A 1 -55.15 -67.65 8.15
C MET A 1 -53.81 -68.19 7.66
N LYS A 2 -52.67 -67.67 8.18
CA LYS A 2 -51.29 -68.20 8.05
C LYS A 2 -50.76 -68.32 6.58
N THR A 3 -49.49 -68.19 6.19
CA THR A 3 -48.17 -68.04 6.82
C THR A 3 -47.15 -67.68 5.72
N PHE A 4 -46.02 -67.15 6.18
CA PHE A 4 -44.70 -66.87 5.60
C PHE A 4 -44.09 -67.81 4.52
N ASN A 5 -43.07 -67.24 3.82
CA ASN A 5 -41.78 -67.80 3.29
C ASN A 5 -41.61 -67.71 1.76
N PHE A 6 -40.42 -67.60 1.15
CA PHE A 6 -39.08 -67.04 1.41
C PHE A 6 -38.34 -67.15 0.04
N PHE A 7 -37.35 -66.28 -0.21
CA PHE A 7 -36.15 -66.49 -1.07
C PHE A 7 -36.15 -66.37 -2.62
N ASN A 8 -35.29 -65.42 -3.04
CA ASN A 8 -34.16 -65.51 -3.99
C ASN A 8 -34.33 -65.44 -5.53
N ARG A 9 -33.54 -64.48 -6.05
CA ARG A 9 -32.58 -64.55 -7.17
C ARG A 9 -33.04 -64.40 -8.63
N LEU A 10 -32.54 -63.28 -9.17
CA LEU A 10 -31.62 -63.17 -10.32
C LEU A 10 -32.24 -62.80 -11.68
N CYS A 11 -31.70 -61.68 -12.17
CA CYS A 11 -31.91 -61.02 -13.45
C CYS A 11 -31.61 -61.91 -14.66
N ILE A 12 -32.21 -61.58 -15.81
CA ILE A 12 -31.54 -61.43 -17.12
C ILE A 12 -32.44 -60.64 -18.08
N LEU A 13 -31.78 -59.78 -18.86
CA LEU A 13 -32.32 -58.87 -19.87
C LEU A 13 -32.97 -59.57 -21.08
N MET A 14 -33.92 -58.86 -21.67
CA MET A 14 -34.48 -59.00 -23.02
C MET A 14 -34.89 -57.55 -23.40
N SER A 15 -34.59 -56.93 -24.54
CA SER A 15 -34.95 -57.31 -25.90
C SER A 15 -34.67 -56.14 -26.89
N ILE A 16 -34.27 -56.45 -28.15
CA ILE A 16 -34.89 -56.04 -29.45
C ILE A 16 -34.95 -54.50 -29.77
N ALA A 17 -34.71 -53.90 -30.94
CA ALA A 17 -34.51 -54.19 -32.39
C ALA A 17 -33.84 -52.92 -33.02
N LEU A 18 -32.94 -53.00 -34.02
CA LEU A 18 -33.17 -52.96 -35.49
C LEU A 18 -33.91 -51.71 -36.05
N LEU A 19 -33.18 -50.79 -36.71
CA LEU A 19 -33.27 -50.44 -38.15
C LEU A 19 -32.73 -49.03 -38.52
N SER A 20 -31.78 -49.05 -39.47
CA SER A 20 -31.55 -48.18 -40.64
C SER A 20 -31.78 -46.65 -40.62
N SER A 21 -30.66 -45.91 -40.72
CA SER A 21 -30.30 -44.91 -41.76
C SER A 21 -31.41 -44.10 -42.45
N CYS A 22 -31.38 -42.77 -42.33
CA CYS A 22 -30.76 -41.86 -43.32
C CYS A 22 -30.95 -40.38 -42.94
N THR A 23 -30.08 -39.56 -43.55
CA THR A 23 -30.15 -38.11 -43.79
C THR A 23 -29.82 -37.13 -42.67
N THR A 24 -28.79 -36.36 -42.98
CA THR A 24 -28.24 -35.18 -42.36
C THR A 24 -29.21 -34.01 -42.40
N ASP A 25 -29.45 -33.40 -41.25
CA ASP A 25 -29.74 -31.97 -41.15
C ASP A 25 -29.12 -31.44 -39.86
N SER A 26 -28.33 -30.39 -40.03
CA SER A 26 -27.66 -29.64 -38.96
C SER A 26 -28.69 -28.82 -38.20
N VAL A 27 -28.84 -29.09 -36.90
CA VAL A 27 -29.63 -28.29 -35.96
C VAL A 27 -28.67 -27.74 -34.91
N GLU A 28 -28.68 -26.42 -34.77
CA GLU A 28 -28.03 -25.67 -33.71
C GLU A 28 -28.46 -26.21 -32.34
N ASP A 29 -27.51 -26.74 -31.57
CA ASP A 29 -27.74 -27.04 -30.16
C ASP A 29 -27.43 -25.78 -29.34
N GLN A 30 -28.50 -25.08 -28.95
CA GLN A 30 -28.45 -24.01 -27.96
C GLN A 30 -27.99 -24.59 -26.63
N ALA A 31 -26.75 -24.29 -26.25
CA ALA A 31 -26.18 -24.70 -24.97
C ALA A 31 -27.08 -24.28 -23.81
N LEU A 32 -27.70 -25.27 -23.15
CA LEU A 32 -28.27 -25.11 -21.82
C LEU A 32 -27.13 -24.79 -20.85
N LEU A 33 -27.18 -23.58 -20.27
CA LEU A 33 -26.32 -23.16 -19.17
C LEU A 33 -26.61 -24.01 -17.92
N THR A 34 -25.79 -25.03 -17.69
CA THR A 34 -25.63 -25.59 -16.33
C THR A 34 -24.68 -24.67 -15.56
N GLN A 35 -25.25 -23.95 -14.60
CA GLN A 35 -24.53 -23.17 -13.61
C GLN A 35 -23.80 -24.12 -12.66
N ASP A 36 -22.59 -24.52 -13.01
CA ASP A 36 -21.73 -25.32 -12.14
C ASP A 36 -20.95 -24.40 -11.18
N SER A 37 -21.43 -24.38 -9.95
CA SER A 37 -20.76 -24.13 -8.66
C SER A 37 -19.30 -23.67 -8.72
N VAL A 38 -19.09 -22.35 -8.56
CA VAL A 38 -17.77 -21.78 -8.22
C VAL A 38 -17.37 -22.29 -6.84
N THR A 39 -16.37 -23.17 -6.79
CA THR A 39 -15.67 -23.51 -5.55
C THR A 39 -14.77 -22.33 -5.17
N SER A 40 -15.21 -21.52 -4.20
CA SER A 40 -14.40 -20.46 -3.57
C SER A 40 -13.09 -21.03 -3.05
N SER A 41 -11.98 -20.64 -3.69
CA SER A 41 -10.63 -21.01 -3.25
C SER A 41 -10.11 -19.96 -2.25
N ASN A 42 -10.14 -20.31 -0.96
CA ASN A 42 -9.57 -19.48 0.11
C ASN A 42 -8.03 -19.45 -0.02
N ALA A 43 -7.52 -18.47 -0.76
CA ALA A 43 -6.11 -18.26 -0.98
C ALA A 43 -5.46 -17.50 0.17
N LYS A 44 -4.16 -17.74 0.40
CA LYS A 44 -3.37 -17.03 1.41
C LYS A 44 -3.22 -15.55 1.03
N VAL A 45 -3.60 -14.67 1.93
CA VAL A 45 -3.41 -13.22 1.85
C VAL A 45 -2.09 -12.83 2.51
N ALA A 46 -1.28 -12.04 1.80
CA ALA A 46 0.01 -11.58 2.32
C ALA A 46 -0.16 -10.55 3.45
N ILE A 47 0.60 -10.75 4.53
CA ILE A 47 0.76 -9.79 5.61
C ILE A 47 2.00 -8.95 5.30
N VAL A 48 1.85 -7.63 5.31
CA VAL A 48 2.93 -6.69 4.96
C VAL A 48 3.73 -6.28 6.18
N SER A 49 3.07 -6.05 7.31
CA SER A 49 3.72 -5.77 8.58
C SER A 49 2.84 -6.18 9.75
N VAL A 50 3.45 -6.29 10.93
CA VAL A 50 2.78 -6.67 12.17
C VAL A 50 3.30 -5.83 13.33
N SER A 51 2.40 -5.42 14.23
CA SER A 51 2.69 -4.62 15.43
C SER A 51 1.82 -5.06 16.60
N ALA A 52 2.27 -4.83 17.84
CA ALA A 52 1.48 -5.14 19.04
C ALA A 52 1.63 -4.03 20.08
N ASN A 53 0.75 -3.99 21.08
CA ASN A 53 0.85 -3.04 22.21
C ASN A 53 1.61 -3.62 23.42
N GLY A 54 2.75 -4.26 23.13
CA GLY A 54 3.70 -4.80 24.10
C GLY A 54 4.08 -6.24 23.81
N ASP A 55 5.24 -6.62 24.32
CA ASP A 55 5.79 -7.97 24.28
C ASP A 55 6.76 -8.20 25.45
N ASP A 56 7.24 -9.43 25.62
CA ASP A 56 8.24 -9.85 26.62
C ASP A 56 9.62 -10.15 25.98
N GLY A 57 9.92 -9.58 24.81
CA GLY A 57 11.04 -9.96 23.96
C GLY A 57 10.69 -11.01 22.91
N ASN A 58 9.53 -11.68 23.05
CA ASN A 58 8.94 -12.50 21.99
C ASN A 58 8.09 -11.59 21.09
N VAL A 59 8.71 -11.07 20.03
CA VAL A 59 8.20 -9.95 19.23
C VAL A 59 7.05 -10.33 18.27
N PRO A 60 6.23 -9.35 17.80
CA PRO A 60 5.13 -9.60 16.87
C PRO A 60 5.52 -10.28 15.55
N ALA A 61 6.73 -9.99 15.05
CA ALA A 61 7.25 -10.53 13.80
C ALA A 61 7.35 -12.07 13.79
N ASN A 62 7.50 -12.68 14.97
CA ASN A 62 7.54 -14.12 15.14
C ASN A 62 6.22 -14.81 14.75
N THR A 63 5.11 -14.08 14.60
CA THR A 63 3.82 -14.68 14.21
C THR A 63 3.62 -14.84 12.71
N ILE A 64 4.59 -14.45 11.90
CA ILE A 64 4.54 -14.50 10.43
C ILE A 64 5.84 -15.01 9.82
N ASP A 65 6.69 -15.67 10.62
CA ASP A 65 8.00 -16.18 10.20
C ASP A 65 7.93 -17.63 9.69
N GLY A 66 6.77 -18.28 9.81
CA GLY A 66 6.55 -19.66 9.40
C GLY A 66 7.09 -20.69 10.40
N ASN A 67 7.48 -20.28 11.60
CA ASN A 67 8.11 -21.12 12.60
C ASN A 67 7.26 -21.27 13.87
N LEU A 68 6.61 -22.42 14.04
CA LEU A 68 5.78 -22.70 15.23
C LEU A 68 6.54 -22.73 16.58
N SER A 69 7.87 -22.71 16.56
CA SER A 69 8.71 -22.67 17.78
C SER A 69 8.97 -21.26 18.30
N THR A 70 8.80 -20.23 17.48
CA THR A 70 8.81 -18.83 17.90
C THR A 70 7.39 -18.38 18.24
N ARG A 71 7.25 -17.22 18.88
CA ARG A 71 5.95 -16.66 19.24
C ARG A 71 6.01 -15.16 19.41
N TRP A 72 4.87 -14.50 19.36
CA TRP A 72 4.63 -13.25 20.09
C TRP A 72 4.13 -13.58 21.50
N SER A 73 4.52 -12.82 22.52
CA SER A 73 3.94 -12.96 23.86
C SER A 73 3.79 -11.66 24.62
N SER A 74 2.63 -11.47 25.27
CA SER A 74 2.34 -10.28 26.07
C SER A 74 1.46 -10.63 27.27
N LEU A 75 1.86 -10.20 28.48
CA LEU A 75 1.12 -10.46 29.71
C LEU A 75 -0.03 -9.45 29.89
N GLY A 76 -1.24 -9.95 30.14
CA GLY A 76 -2.41 -9.13 30.51
C GLY A 76 -3.73 -9.84 30.20
N ALA A 77 -4.66 -9.86 31.16
CA ALA A 77 -5.99 -10.47 30.99
C ALA A 77 -6.93 -9.66 30.08
N SER A 78 -6.58 -8.42 29.77
CA SER A 78 -7.33 -7.54 28.88
C SER A 78 -6.41 -6.48 28.28
N GLY A 79 -6.90 -5.82 27.23
CA GLY A 79 -6.21 -4.69 26.60
C GLY A 79 -5.03 -5.05 25.72
N LYS A 80 -4.58 -6.31 25.64
CA LYS A 80 -3.50 -6.75 24.76
C LYS A 80 -4.00 -7.07 23.36
N TYR A 81 -3.20 -6.73 22.36
CA TYR A 81 -3.50 -7.04 20.98
C TYR A 81 -2.25 -7.09 20.09
N ILE A 82 -2.38 -7.84 19.00
CA ILE A 82 -1.49 -7.83 17.84
C ILE A 82 -2.29 -7.42 16.60
N THR A 83 -1.71 -6.58 15.76
CA THR A 83 -2.34 -6.01 14.56
C THR A 83 -1.49 -6.30 13.33
N TYR A 84 -2.09 -6.95 12.35
CA TYR A 84 -1.54 -7.27 11.04
C TYR A 84 -2.02 -6.23 10.03
N ASP A 85 -1.09 -5.63 9.29
CA ASP A 85 -1.38 -4.76 8.15
C ASP A 85 -1.24 -5.58 6.87
N LEU A 86 -2.34 -5.71 6.12
CA LEU A 86 -2.38 -6.38 4.81
C LEU A 86 -1.88 -5.47 3.68
N GLY A 87 -1.47 -4.25 4.01
CA GLY A 87 -1.01 -3.23 3.08
C GLY A 87 -2.15 -2.43 2.45
N SER A 88 -3.14 -3.11 1.87
CA SER A 88 -4.40 -2.52 1.38
C SER A 88 -5.59 -3.24 1.98
N PRO A 89 -6.82 -2.70 1.82
CA PRO A 89 -8.01 -3.52 1.98
C PRO A 89 -7.91 -4.79 1.11
N LYS A 90 -8.09 -5.95 1.73
CA LYS A 90 -8.16 -7.27 1.08
C LYS A 90 -9.45 -7.96 1.52
N LYS A 91 -10.07 -8.71 0.62
CA LYS A 91 -11.15 -9.64 0.97
C LYS A 91 -10.55 -10.76 1.80
N ILE A 92 -11.07 -10.94 3.00
CA ILE A 92 -10.69 -12.02 3.90
C ILE A 92 -11.97 -12.68 4.41
N SER A 93 -11.92 -13.99 4.58
CA SER A 93 -13.01 -14.81 5.12
C SER A 93 -12.50 -15.76 6.20
N GLN A 94 -11.18 -15.82 6.40
CA GLN A 94 -10.54 -16.82 7.23
C GLN A 94 -9.26 -16.30 7.88
N LEU A 95 -9.09 -16.58 9.17
CA LEU A 95 -7.80 -16.53 9.86
C LEU A 95 -7.41 -17.94 10.30
N LYS A 96 -6.13 -18.28 10.17
CA LYS A 96 -5.54 -19.47 10.78
C LYS A 96 -4.56 -19.02 11.86
N ILE A 97 -4.69 -19.53 13.08
CA ILE A 97 -3.85 -19.13 14.22
C ILE A 97 -3.32 -20.38 14.91
N ALA A 98 -2.01 -20.44 15.11
CA ALA A 98 -1.38 -21.42 15.97
C ALA A 98 -1.08 -20.79 17.33
N TRP A 99 -1.56 -21.41 18.40
CA TRP A 99 -1.42 -20.88 19.76
C TRP A 99 -0.25 -21.55 20.47
N TYR A 100 0.55 -20.77 21.21
CA TYR A 100 1.64 -21.32 22.00
C TYR A 100 1.09 -22.11 23.21
N LYS A 101 1.47 -23.39 23.29
CA LYS A 101 0.85 -24.42 24.16
C LYS A 101 -0.64 -24.62 23.86
N GLY A 102 -1.04 -24.46 22.60
CA GLY A 102 -2.42 -24.64 22.14
C GLY A 102 -2.98 -26.03 22.37
N ASN A 103 -2.17 -27.05 22.65
CA ASN A 103 -2.61 -28.39 23.06
C ASN A 103 -2.72 -28.60 24.59
N GLN A 104 -2.50 -27.56 25.40
CA GLN A 104 -2.54 -27.64 26.87
C GLN A 104 -3.52 -26.63 27.49
N ARG A 105 -3.86 -25.56 26.77
CA ARG A 105 -4.70 -24.47 27.27
C ARG A 105 -5.44 -23.77 26.14
N LYS A 106 -6.62 -23.21 26.46
CA LYS A 106 -7.39 -22.38 25.54
C LYS A 106 -6.93 -20.93 25.64
N SER A 107 -6.79 -20.25 24.50
CA SER A 107 -6.54 -18.81 24.45
C SER A 107 -7.83 -18.05 24.15
N TYR A 108 -8.09 -16.94 24.84
CA TYR A 108 -9.32 -16.16 24.68
C TYR A 108 -9.09 -14.92 23.84
N PHE A 109 -9.90 -14.70 22.79
CA PHE A 109 -9.62 -13.65 21.82
C PHE A 109 -10.83 -13.16 21.02
N LYS A 110 -10.67 -12.00 20.40
CA LYS A 110 -11.56 -11.49 19.35
C LYS A 110 -10.73 -11.15 18.12
N ILE A 111 -11.23 -11.44 16.93
CA ILE A 111 -10.70 -10.91 15.69
C ILE A 111 -11.47 -9.65 15.36
N ARG A 112 -10.77 -8.54 15.25
CA ARG A 112 -11.30 -7.24 14.85
C ARG A 112 -10.67 -6.82 13.54
N ALA A 113 -11.41 -6.16 12.67
CA ALA A 113 -10.86 -5.73 11.40
C ALA A 113 -11.45 -4.41 10.92
N GLY A 114 -10.76 -3.75 10.00
CA GLY A 114 -11.19 -2.48 9.44
C GLY A 114 -10.12 -1.82 8.57
N ASN A 115 -10.40 -0.63 8.10
CA ASN A 115 -9.50 0.14 7.22
C ASN A 115 -8.69 1.22 7.96
N SER A 116 -8.92 1.37 9.27
CA SER A 116 -8.14 2.21 10.18
C SER A 116 -7.94 1.49 11.51
N THR A 117 -6.76 1.58 12.11
CA THR A 117 -6.47 0.99 13.43
C THR A 117 -7.25 1.63 14.58
N SER A 118 -7.84 2.80 14.36
CA SER A 118 -8.74 3.50 15.30
C SER A 118 -10.21 3.11 15.19
N ASN A 119 -10.62 2.45 14.10
CA ASN A 119 -12.00 2.05 13.86
C ASN A 119 -12.07 0.61 13.35
N LEU A 120 -11.92 -0.35 14.27
CA LEU A 120 -11.98 -1.78 13.99
C LEU A 120 -13.27 -2.39 14.58
N THR A 121 -14.02 -3.12 13.78
CA THR A 121 -15.22 -3.86 14.19
C THR A 121 -14.86 -5.31 14.54
N THR A 122 -15.61 -5.96 15.41
CA THR A 122 -15.40 -7.38 15.71
C THR A 122 -16.02 -8.22 14.61
N ILE A 123 -15.23 -9.10 14.00
CA ILE A 123 -15.65 -10.02 12.92
C ILE A 123 -15.68 -11.49 13.38
N PHE A 124 -15.01 -11.80 14.50
CA PHE A 124 -15.08 -13.10 15.16
C PHE A 124 -14.89 -12.93 16.67
N ASP A 125 -15.73 -13.57 17.48
CA ASP A 125 -15.69 -13.47 18.94
C ASP A 125 -15.52 -14.85 19.58
N ALA A 126 -14.33 -15.10 20.13
CA ALA A 126 -14.01 -16.27 20.94
C ALA A 126 -13.50 -15.86 22.33
N LYS A 127 -14.00 -14.73 22.85
CA LYS A 127 -13.60 -14.26 24.18
C LYS A 127 -14.01 -15.24 25.28
N SER A 128 -15.16 -15.90 25.12
CA SER A 128 -15.67 -16.86 26.11
C SER A 128 -15.35 -18.32 25.77
N SER A 129 -15.47 -18.69 24.49
CA SER A 129 -15.24 -20.07 24.02
C SER A 129 -13.76 -20.45 23.95
N GLY A 130 -12.90 -19.49 23.60
CA GLY A 130 -11.47 -19.67 23.41
C GLY A 130 -11.09 -20.51 22.19
N SER A 131 -9.78 -20.70 21.99
CA SER A 131 -9.23 -21.69 21.05
C SER A 131 -9.54 -23.13 21.48
N SER A 132 -9.21 -24.10 20.64
CA SER A 132 -9.52 -25.52 20.89
C SER A 132 -8.94 -26.05 22.21
N GLY A 133 -7.71 -25.67 22.53
CA GLY A 133 -6.95 -26.26 23.62
C GLY A 133 -6.40 -27.67 23.30
N SER A 134 -6.49 -28.14 22.05
CA SER A 134 -6.12 -29.51 21.66
C SER A 134 -4.98 -29.63 20.66
N THR A 135 -4.49 -28.53 20.07
CA THR A 135 -3.44 -28.58 19.03
C THR A 135 -2.47 -27.40 19.11
N ASN A 136 -1.20 -27.64 18.74
CA ASN A 136 -0.21 -26.58 18.51
C ASN A 136 -0.13 -26.18 17.02
N GLN A 137 -0.93 -26.81 16.16
CA GLN A 137 -1.02 -26.48 14.74
C GLN A 137 -1.96 -25.30 14.51
N LEU A 138 -2.00 -24.81 13.28
CA LEU A 138 -2.92 -23.76 12.85
C LEU A 138 -4.38 -24.20 13.01
N GLU A 139 -5.12 -23.53 13.89
CA GLU A 139 -6.57 -23.61 13.99
C GLU A 139 -7.22 -22.61 13.02
N THR A 140 -8.30 -23.02 12.35
CA THR A 140 -8.99 -22.18 11.36
C THR A 140 -10.23 -21.53 11.96
N TYR A 141 -10.33 -20.20 11.82
CA TYR A 141 -11.46 -19.38 12.25
C TYR A 141 -12.06 -18.68 11.03
N ASN A 142 -13.26 -19.12 10.65
CA ASN A 142 -14.02 -18.56 9.53
C ASN A 142 -14.96 -17.46 10.01
N PHE A 143 -15.19 -16.48 9.16
CA PHE A 143 -16.15 -15.39 9.38
C PHE A 143 -16.68 -14.92 8.02
N ASN A 144 -17.74 -14.09 8.04
CA ASN A 144 -18.30 -13.53 6.81
C ASN A 144 -17.23 -12.75 6.05
N GLU A 145 -17.15 -12.93 4.74
CA GLU A 145 -16.19 -12.21 3.90
C GLU A 145 -16.30 -10.70 4.15
N THR A 146 -15.16 -10.09 4.42
CA THR A 146 -15.06 -8.66 4.66
C THR A 146 -13.83 -8.10 3.98
N THR A 147 -13.90 -6.83 3.55
CA THR A 147 -12.73 -6.15 2.98
C THR A 147 -12.12 -5.17 3.95
N VAL A 148 -10.90 -5.47 4.38
CA VAL A 148 -10.22 -4.78 5.48
C VAL A 148 -8.73 -4.70 5.22
N ARG A 149 -8.07 -3.63 5.69
CA ARG A 149 -6.61 -3.51 5.64
C ARG A 149 -5.95 -4.04 6.90
N TYR A 150 -6.56 -3.78 8.05
CA TYR A 150 -6.01 -4.15 9.34
C TYR A 150 -6.81 -5.28 9.95
N VAL A 151 -6.13 -6.31 10.43
CA VAL A 151 -6.70 -7.37 11.25
C VAL A 151 -6.02 -7.33 12.61
N ARG A 152 -6.79 -7.21 13.68
CA ARG A 152 -6.32 -7.17 15.06
C ARG A 152 -6.87 -8.36 15.83
N ILE A 153 -5.98 -9.15 16.40
CA ILE A 153 -6.35 -10.14 17.41
C ILE A 153 -6.27 -9.46 18.77
N SER A 154 -7.42 -9.18 19.37
CA SER A 154 -7.52 -8.68 20.75
C SER A 154 -7.58 -9.87 21.69
N THR A 155 -6.71 -9.93 22.69
CA THR A 155 -6.50 -11.12 23.51
C THR A 155 -6.88 -10.88 24.98
N PHE A 156 -7.29 -11.95 25.67
CA PHE A 156 -7.89 -11.91 27.01
C PHE A 156 -7.35 -13.00 27.96
N GLY A 157 -6.07 -13.32 27.85
CA GLY A 157 -5.42 -14.41 28.59
C GLY A 157 -5.75 -15.79 28.03
N ASN A 158 -5.56 -16.81 28.87
CA ASN A 158 -5.80 -18.20 28.56
C ASN A 158 -6.39 -18.94 29.77
N SER A 159 -6.80 -20.20 29.59
CA SER A 159 -7.44 -21.00 30.65
C SER A 159 -6.54 -21.33 31.86
N SER A 160 -5.25 -21.00 31.83
CA SER A 160 -4.32 -21.24 32.93
C SER A 160 -3.80 -19.96 33.58
N ASN A 161 -3.66 -18.86 32.84
CA ASN A 161 -3.12 -17.59 33.32
C ASN A 161 -3.36 -16.44 32.33
N ASN A 162 -2.82 -15.26 32.64
CA ASN A 162 -3.05 -14.02 31.89
C ASN A 162 -2.11 -13.80 30.70
N TRP A 163 -1.30 -14.79 30.30
CA TRP A 163 -0.42 -14.65 29.13
C TRP A 163 -1.19 -14.79 27.81
N ASN A 164 -0.83 -13.98 26.83
CA ASN A 164 -1.32 -14.06 25.46
C ASN A 164 -0.14 -14.44 24.58
N SER A 165 -0.22 -15.58 23.91
CA SER A 165 0.92 -16.12 23.17
C SER A 165 0.49 -16.77 21.86
N ILE A 166 0.94 -16.22 20.74
CA ILE A 166 0.58 -16.66 19.39
C ILE A 166 1.87 -17.09 18.70
N SER A 167 1.89 -18.30 18.14
CA SER A 167 3.04 -18.83 17.42
C SER A 167 3.02 -18.43 15.95
N GLU A 168 1.90 -18.55 15.25
CA GLU A 168 1.82 -18.23 13.81
C GLU A 168 0.41 -17.78 13.43
N VAL A 169 0.31 -16.87 12.46
CA VAL A 169 -0.95 -16.41 11.87
C VAL A 169 -0.87 -16.43 10.35
N GLN A 170 -1.90 -16.99 9.73
CA GLN A 170 -2.15 -16.86 8.30
C GLN A 170 -3.53 -16.25 8.08
N ILE A 171 -3.65 -15.40 7.07
CA ILE A 171 -4.91 -14.77 6.69
C ILE A 171 -5.26 -15.30 5.30
N ALA A 172 -6.52 -15.64 5.08
CA ALA A 172 -7.00 -16.17 3.81
C ALA A 172 -8.36 -15.59 3.41
N GLY A 173 -8.64 -15.60 2.11
CA GLY A 173 -9.88 -15.13 1.51
C GLY A 173 -9.94 -15.50 0.03
N ASP A 174 -11.08 -15.26 -0.62
CA ASP A 174 -11.21 -15.52 -2.04
C ASP A 174 -10.27 -14.60 -2.84
N ASN A 175 -9.42 -15.23 -3.66
CA ASN A 175 -8.57 -14.56 -4.66
C ASN A 175 -9.39 -14.07 -5.88
N GLY A 176 -10.71 -13.87 -5.75
CA GLY A 176 -11.49 -13.12 -6.71
C GLY A 176 -10.83 -11.75 -6.87
N SER A 177 -10.42 -11.43 -8.10
CA SER A 177 -9.68 -10.21 -8.39
C SER A 177 -10.34 -9.00 -7.73
N THR A 178 -9.46 -8.18 -7.18
CA THR A 178 -9.71 -7.04 -6.29
C THR A 178 -10.77 -6.05 -6.79
N ASN A 179 -11.86 -5.87 -6.03
CA ASN A 179 -12.34 -4.54 -5.61
C ASN A 179 -13.57 -4.62 -4.67
N PRO A 180 -13.59 -3.85 -3.56
CA PRO A 180 -14.80 -3.26 -3.00
C PRO A 180 -14.91 -1.78 -3.41
N PRO A 181 -16.12 -1.20 -3.43
CA PRO A 181 -16.40 0.05 -4.11
C PRO A 181 -15.88 1.25 -3.31
N ASP A 182 -14.76 1.81 -3.74
CA ASP A 182 -14.61 3.16 -4.32
C ASP A 182 -13.09 3.37 -4.50
N SER A 183 -12.48 2.98 -5.63
CA SER A 183 -12.54 3.69 -6.91
C SER A 183 -12.15 2.74 -8.05
N SER A 184 -12.69 2.96 -9.24
CA SER A 184 -12.40 2.32 -10.54
C SER A 184 -10.95 2.43 -11.04
N ALA A 185 -9.95 2.42 -10.15
CA ALA A 185 -8.56 2.70 -10.44
C ALA A 185 -7.69 1.44 -10.48
N ASN A 186 -7.53 0.88 -11.67
CA ASN A 186 -6.62 -0.23 -11.99
C ASN A 186 -5.19 0.25 -12.30
N THR A 187 -4.96 1.57 -12.38
CA THR A 187 -3.65 2.15 -12.71
C THR A 187 -3.29 3.30 -11.75
N PRO A 188 -1.99 3.61 -11.61
CA PRO A 188 -1.55 4.82 -10.90
C PRO A 188 -2.23 6.11 -11.39
N TYR A 189 -2.53 6.19 -12.70
CA TYR A 189 -3.21 7.32 -13.30
C TYR A 189 -4.59 7.53 -12.72
N GLN A 190 -5.37 6.46 -12.60
CA GLN A 190 -6.72 6.54 -12.06
C GLN A 190 -6.71 6.80 -10.55
N LEU A 191 -5.76 6.20 -9.80
CA LEU A 191 -5.68 6.37 -8.34
C LEU A 191 -5.31 7.80 -7.94
N LEU A 192 -4.41 8.43 -8.70
CA LEU A 192 -3.93 9.78 -8.41
C LEU A 192 -4.66 10.87 -9.21
N GLY A 193 -5.51 10.52 -10.17
CA GLY A 193 -6.13 11.50 -11.07
C GLY A 193 -5.09 12.27 -11.88
N LEU A 194 -4.30 11.57 -12.70
CA LEU A 194 -3.14 12.15 -13.39
C LEU A 194 -3.45 12.84 -14.73
N GLN A 195 -4.67 13.34 -14.91
CA GLN A 195 -5.08 14.00 -16.17
C GLN A 195 -4.29 15.28 -16.43
N ASN A 196 -3.98 16.02 -15.36
CA ASN A 196 -3.16 17.22 -15.39
C ASN A 196 -1.71 16.98 -14.96
N TRP A 197 -1.16 15.80 -15.24
CA TRP A 197 0.24 15.48 -14.93
C TRP A 197 0.90 14.72 -16.07
N LYS A 198 2.19 14.98 -16.30
CA LYS A 198 3.08 14.01 -16.96
C LYS A 198 3.94 13.30 -15.94
N LEU A 199 4.40 12.10 -16.29
CA LEU A 199 5.39 11.36 -15.53
C LEU A 199 6.76 11.49 -16.20
N ASN A 200 7.69 12.13 -15.50
CA ASN A 200 9.11 12.14 -15.81
C ASN A 200 9.73 10.89 -15.19
N GLY A 201 10.43 10.08 -15.98
CA GLY A 201 10.85 8.78 -15.48
C GLY A 201 11.79 8.02 -16.40
N LEU A 202 11.67 6.70 -16.36
CA LEU A 202 12.62 5.77 -16.95
C LEU A 202 11.91 4.68 -17.75
N ARG A 203 12.59 4.17 -18.77
CA ARG A 203 12.21 2.97 -19.53
C ARG A 203 13.37 1.99 -19.59
N GLY A 204 13.06 0.73 -19.91
CA GLY A 204 14.04 -0.35 -19.93
C GLY A 204 14.09 -1.08 -18.59
N SER A 205 15.28 -1.42 -18.15
CA SER A 205 15.55 -2.23 -16.95
C SER A 205 16.30 -1.43 -15.89
N LYS A 206 16.32 -1.92 -14.65
CA LYS A 206 17.03 -1.25 -13.53
C LYS A 206 18.50 -0.93 -13.81
N SER A 207 19.20 -1.83 -14.50
CA SER A 207 20.63 -1.71 -14.81
C SER A 207 20.93 -1.09 -16.17
N ASN A 208 19.94 -1.01 -17.06
CA ASN A 208 20.06 -0.43 -18.38
C ASN A 208 18.74 0.26 -18.72
N ASN A 209 18.68 1.57 -18.48
CA ASN A 209 17.51 2.40 -18.66
C ASN A 209 17.85 3.71 -19.34
N THR A 210 16.82 4.36 -19.85
CA THR A 210 16.90 5.68 -20.47
C THR A 210 15.86 6.59 -19.85
N TYR A 211 16.25 7.84 -19.60
CA TYR A 211 15.37 8.88 -19.11
C TYR A 211 14.35 9.27 -20.18
N VAL A 212 13.11 9.46 -19.73
CA VAL A 212 12.01 9.91 -20.56
C VAL A 212 11.33 11.05 -19.85
N ASP A 213 11.34 12.23 -20.49
CA ASP A 213 10.75 13.43 -19.90
C ASP A 213 9.23 13.32 -19.72
N GLN A 214 8.57 12.62 -20.64
CA GLN A 214 7.14 12.34 -20.59
C GLN A 214 6.89 10.89 -21.00
N ILE A 215 6.61 10.04 -20.02
CA ILE A 215 6.19 8.67 -20.30
C ILE A 215 4.86 8.71 -21.10
N PRO A 216 4.81 8.19 -22.34
CA PRO A 216 3.60 8.16 -23.13
C PRO A 216 2.61 7.13 -22.58
N ASN A 217 1.32 7.34 -22.91
CA ASN A 217 0.20 6.50 -22.48
C ASN A 217 0.10 6.37 -20.96
N LEU A 218 0.30 7.46 -20.23
CA LEU A 218 0.29 7.46 -18.76
C LEU A 218 -1.01 6.87 -18.17
N SER A 219 -2.14 7.00 -18.86
CA SER A 219 -3.44 6.45 -18.45
C SER A 219 -3.43 4.95 -18.18
N SER A 220 -2.65 4.19 -18.95
CA SER A 220 -2.48 2.74 -18.82
C SER A 220 -1.09 2.33 -18.32
N TYR A 221 -0.16 3.27 -18.17
CA TYR A 221 1.22 2.96 -17.82
C TYR A 221 1.36 2.46 -16.38
N THR A 222 2.01 1.31 -16.25
CA THR A 222 2.51 0.75 -15.00
C THR A 222 3.82 0.03 -15.27
N ASN A 223 4.72 0.03 -14.29
CA ASN A 223 5.97 -0.71 -14.34
C ASN A 223 6.36 -1.12 -12.91
N SER A 224 6.51 -2.42 -12.67
CA SER A 224 6.80 -3.00 -11.35
C SER A 224 8.12 -2.55 -10.73
N ASP A 225 9.03 -2.00 -11.52
CA ASP A 225 10.30 -1.49 -11.02
C ASP A 225 10.18 -0.05 -10.54
N TRP A 226 9.47 0.81 -11.27
CA TRP A 226 9.58 2.26 -11.06
C TRP A 226 8.27 2.96 -10.67
N PHE A 227 7.14 2.48 -11.18
CA PHE A 227 5.85 3.18 -11.10
C PHE A 227 4.68 2.21 -11.14
N PHE A 228 4.16 1.81 -9.98
CA PHE A 228 3.13 0.78 -9.88
C PHE A 228 2.23 0.98 -8.67
N LEU A 229 1.07 0.33 -8.67
CA LEU A 229 0.21 0.29 -7.51
C LEU A 229 0.71 -0.77 -6.53
N GLN A 230 0.84 -0.39 -5.26
CA GLN A 230 1.04 -1.32 -4.17
C GLN A 230 0.23 -0.84 -2.98
N ASN A 231 -0.62 -1.71 -2.45
CA ASN A 231 -1.25 -1.48 -1.15
C ASN A 231 -2.13 -0.21 -1.09
N GLY A 232 -2.79 0.17 -2.20
CA GLY A 232 -3.60 1.40 -2.28
C GLY A 232 -2.77 2.69 -2.40
N TRP A 233 -1.50 2.55 -2.78
CA TRP A 233 -0.59 3.65 -3.06
C TRP A 233 -0.01 3.52 -4.46
N THR A 234 0.27 4.65 -5.08
CA THR A 234 1.17 4.71 -6.23
C THR A 234 2.61 4.78 -5.72
N ILE A 235 3.42 3.79 -6.10
CA ILE A 235 4.83 3.69 -5.74
C ILE A 235 5.67 4.38 -6.81
N PHE A 236 6.57 5.27 -6.37
CA PHE A 236 7.63 5.88 -7.17
C PHE A 236 8.98 5.36 -6.65
N GLN A 237 9.68 4.61 -7.49
CA GLN A 237 10.95 3.97 -7.13
C GLN A 237 12.00 4.23 -8.20
N VAL A 238 13.21 4.54 -7.75
CA VAL A 238 14.33 4.81 -8.66
C VAL A 238 15.66 4.45 -7.97
N TRP A 239 16.59 3.91 -8.75
CA TRP A 239 17.87 3.39 -8.29
C TRP A 239 19.01 4.38 -8.51
N SER A 240 20.10 4.19 -7.76
CA SER A 240 21.39 4.79 -8.09
C SER A 240 21.78 4.45 -9.53
N GLY A 241 22.49 5.35 -10.20
CA GLY A 241 23.00 5.14 -11.56
C GLY A 241 21.95 4.93 -12.65
N SER A 242 20.68 5.20 -12.36
CA SER A 242 19.69 5.33 -13.43
C SER A 242 19.95 6.60 -14.23
N ASP A 243 19.53 6.59 -15.49
CA ASP A 243 19.68 7.72 -16.39
C ASP A 243 18.94 8.97 -15.88
N THR A 244 19.36 10.14 -16.34
CA THR A 244 18.91 11.43 -15.82
C THR A 244 18.56 12.40 -16.93
N SER A 245 17.62 13.31 -16.68
CA SER A 245 17.41 14.46 -17.57
C SER A 245 18.71 15.26 -17.74
N SER A 246 18.94 15.85 -18.90
CA SER A 246 20.15 16.66 -19.20
C SER A 246 20.44 17.76 -18.17
N GLY A 247 19.40 18.38 -17.60
CA GLY A 247 19.54 19.44 -16.58
C GLY A 247 19.78 18.95 -15.14
N SER A 248 19.70 17.64 -14.88
CA SER A 248 19.84 17.07 -13.53
C SER A 248 20.93 16.02 -13.49
N GLY A 249 21.69 16.01 -12.39
CA GLY A 249 22.58 14.88 -12.12
C GLY A 249 21.94 13.73 -11.35
N ASN A 250 20.77 13.93 -10.73
CA ASN A 250 20.16 12.90 -9.89
C ASN A 250 18.96 12.21 -10.58
N PRO A 251 18.82 10.88 -10.39
CA PRO A 251 17.68 10.11 -10.92
C PRO A 251 16.33 10.49 -10.29
N ARG A 252 15.26 10.34 -11.08
CA ARG A 252 13.88 10.59 -10.63
C ARG A 252 12.86 9.67 -11.27
N MET A 253 11.78 9.43 -10.52
CA MET A 253 10.47 9.03 -11.01
C MET A 253 9.47 10.00 -10.39
N GLU A 254 8.98 10.95 -11.17
CA GLU A 254 8.31 12.12 -10.60
C GLU A 254 7.28 12.72 -11.57
N LEU A 255 6.16 13.18 -11.03
CA LEU A 255 5.12 13.87 -11.77
C LEU A 255 5.48 15.35 -11.94
N ARG A 256 5.16 15.91 -13.11
CA ARG A 256 5.24 17.33 -13.43
C ARG A 256 3.85 17.83 -13.81
N GLU A 257 3.36 18.83 -13.10
CA GLU A 257 2.02 19.39 -13.27
C GLU A 257 1.81 19.96 -14.68
N LEU A 258 0.68 19.70 -15.32
CA LEU A 258 0.31 20.23 -16.63
C LEU A 258 -0.94 21.10 -16.51
N THR A 259 -1.37 21.69 -17.63
CA THR A 259 -2.69 22.31 -17.72
C THR A 259 -3.78 21.28 -17.38
N ALA A 260 -4.96 21.75 -16.96
CA ALA A 260 -6.05 20.87 -16.51
C ALA A 260 -6.47 19.79 -17.52
N ASN A 261 -6.28 20.05 -18.82
CA ASN A 261 -6.55 19.10 -19.90
C ASN A 261 -5.36 18.17 -20.24
N GLY A 262 -4.22 18.30 -19.55
CA GLY A 262 -3.02 17.47 -19.77
C GLY A 262 -2.23 17.77 -21.05
N ASN A 263 -2.63 18.78 -21.83
CA ASN A 263 -2.07 18.98 -23.17
C ASN A 263 -0.81 19.85 -23.20
N ASN A 264 -0.65 20.76 -22.24
CA ASN A 264 0.42 21.75 -22.24
C ASN A 264 1.10 21.85 -20.88
N ASN A 265 2.34 22.34 -20.91
CA ASN A 265 3.02 22.76 -19.71
C ASN A 265 2.28 23.95 -19.08
N ILE A 266 1.83 23.83 -17.83
CA ILE A 266 1.35 24.96 -17.03
C ILE A 266 2.51 25.74 -16.42
N TYR A 267 2.29 27.05 -16.24
CA TYR A 267 3.11 27.96 -15.44
C TYR A 267 2.17 28.95 -14.73
N TRP A 268 2.29 29.08 -13.41
CA TRP A 268 1.45 29.96 -12.60
C TRP A 268 2.28 30.95 -11.76
N ASP A 269 1.70 32.12 -11.47
CA ASP A 269 2.40 33.25 -10.84
C ASP A 269 2.18 33.28 -9.31
N GLY A 270 3.19 32.81 -8.57
CA GLY A 270 3.19 32.79 -7.10
C GLY A 270 3.32 34.16 -6.44
N THR A 271 3.50 35.24 -7.20
CA THR A 271 3.62 36.61 -6.67
C THR A 271 2.27 37.28 -6.45
N THR A 272 1.20 36.72 -7.01
CA THR A 272 -0.16 37.26 -6.94
C THR A 272 -0.88 36.86 -5.64
N SER A 273 -2.05 37.45 -5.40
CA SER A 273 -2.93 37.09 -4.27
C SER A 273 -3.66 35.76 -4.46
N LYS A 274 -3.53 35.11 -5.62
CA LYS A 274 -4.11 33.79 -5.89
C LYS A 274 -3.28 32.71 -5.17
N GLU A 275 -3.94 31.85 -4.39
CA GLU A 275 -3.25 30.78 -3.65
C GLU A 275 -3.15 29.52 -4.51
N HIS A 276 -1.95 29.24 -5.01
CA HIS A 276 -1.66 27.95 -5.65
C HIS A 276 -1.30 26.92 -4.59
N ARG A 277 -1.91 25.73 -4.63
CA ARG A 277 -1.67 24.71 -3.61
C ARG A 277 -1.74 23.29 -4.16
N MET A 278 -0.81 22.45 -3.71
CA MET A 278 -0.79 21.01 -3.93
C MET A 278 -1.02 20.32 -2.59
N LYS A 279 -2.02 19.43 -2.53
CA LYS A 279 -2.27 18.54 -1.39
C LYS A 279 -1.92 17.12 -1.78
N TRP A 280 -1.18 16.42 -0.93
CA TRP A 280 -0.88 15.02 -1.20
C TRP A 280 -0.63 14.21 0.07
N ARG A 281 -1.09 12.95 0.07
CA ARG A 281 -0.66 11.98 1.07
C ARG A 281 0.57 11.28 0.57
N VAL A 282 1.62 11.28 1.39
CA VAL A 282 2.93 10.75 1.03
C VAL A 282 3.52 9.92 2.16
N ARG A 283 4.27 8.89 1.78
CA ARG A 283 5.06 8.08 2.67
C ARG A 283 6.41 7.81 2.03
N VAL A 284 7.48 7.97 2.79
CA VAL A 284 8.82 7.56 2.34
C VAL A 284 9.09 6.19 2.94
N ASP A 285 9.25 5.18 2.11
CA ASP A 285 9.42 3.79 2.54
C ASP A 285 10.89 3.41 2.73
N ARG A 286 11.78 4.07 1.97
CA ARG A 286 13.20 3.76 1.97
C ARG A 286 14.03 4.91 1.41
N LEU A 287 15.24 5.07 1.95
CA LEU A 287 16.26 5.98 1.45
C LEU A 287 17.35 5.26 0.65
N PRO A 288 17.96 5.92 -0.36
CA PRO A 288 19.14 5.42 -1.05
C PRO A 288 20.41 5.55 -0.18
N SER A 289 21.57 5.19 -0.72
CA SER A 289 22.87 5.31 -0.05
C SER A 289 23.27 6.75 0.30
N SER A 290 22.66 7.77 -0.32
CA SER A 290 22.84 9.16 0.12
C SER A 290 22.05 9.51 1.37
N GLY A 291 21.07 8.68 1.74
CA GLY A 291 20.12 8.96 2.81
C GLY A 291 19.16 10.10 2.49
N LYS A 292 18.94 10.46 1.22
CA LYS A 292 18.13 11.65 0.86
C LYS A 292 17.21 11.41 -0.34
N VAL A 293 15.94 11.80 -0.19
CA VAL A 293 14.95 11.84 -1.27
C VAL A 293 14.12 13.12 -1.19
N CYS A 294 13.73 13.65 -2.35
CA CYS A 294 12.76 14.72 -2.52
C CYS A 294 11.42 14.11 -2.97
N PHE A 295 10.33 14.56 -2.36
CA PHE A 295 9.00 13.99 -2.59
C PHE A 295 7.88 15.00 -2.86
N GLY A 296 8.21 16.29 -2.95
CA GLY A 296 7.30 17.35 -3.38
C GLY A 296 8.07 18.64 -3.67
N GLN A 297 7.69 19.37 -4.72
CA GLN A 297 8.41 20.56 -5.17
C GLN A 297 7.45 21.63 -5.70
N ILE A 298 7.91 22.88 -5.62
CA ILE A 298 7.54 23.92 -6.58
C ILE A 298 8.82 24.24 -7.34
N HIS A 299 8.73 24.25 -8.67
CA HIS A 299 9.83 24.59 -9.56
C HIS A 299 9.40 25.77 -10.43
N ASP A 300 10.29 26.74 -10.60
CA ASP A 300 10.14 27.85 -11.53
C ASP A 300 10.88 27.53 -12.82
N ARG A 301 10.33 27.95 -13.96
CA ARG A 301 10.90 27.66 -15.28
C ARG A 301 12.33 28.20 -15.47
N THR A 302 12.69 29.28 -14.77
CA THR A 302 13.96 29.98 -14.97
C THR A 302 15.05 29.42 -14.06
N ASP A 303 16.30 29.43 -14.54
CA ASP A 303 17.47 29.00 -13.75
C ASP A 303 17.76 29.90 -12.54
N LYS A 304 17.12 31.08 -12.46
CA LYS A 304 17.28 32.00 -11.32
C LYS A 304 16.71 31.39 -10.05
N PHE A 305 15.51 30.84 -10.14
CA PHE A 305 14.80 30.28 -9.01
C PHE A 305 14.89 28.75 -9.02
N ASP A 306 14.89 28.14 -10.21
CA ASP A 306 14.99 26.69 -10.43
C ASP A 306 14.01 25.96 -9.50
N ASP A 307 14.50 25.08 -8.63
CA ASP A 307 13.71 24.56 -7.52
C ASP A 307 13.42 25.66 -6.48
N VAL A 308 12.26 26.32 -6.58
CA VAL A 308 11.78 27.29 -5.59
C VAL A 308 11.79 26.66 -4.20
N ILE A 309 11.26 25.44 -4.08
CA ILE A 309 11.29 24.63 -2.86
C ILE A 309 11.39 23.14 -3.20
N ARG A 310 12.21 22.43 -2.42
CA ARG A 310 12.23 20.96 -2.36
C ARG A 310 11.86 20.48 -0.97
N VAL A 311 10.73 19.78 -0.86
CA VAL A 311 10.31 19.05 0.35
C VAL A 311 10.94 17.67 0.32
N GLN A 312 11.84 17.43 1.27
CA GLN A 312 12.72 16.27 1.29
C GLN A 312 12.74 15.62 2.67
N CYS A 313 13.38 14.45 2.74
CA CYS A 313 13.89 13.95 3.99
C CYS A 313 15.37 13.57 3.90
N GLN A 314 15.99 13.51 5.09
CA GLN A 314 17.37 13.09 5.26
C GLN A 314 17.47 12.12 6.44
N GLY A 315 18.08 10.97 6.20
CA GLY A 315 18.39 9.94 7.19
C GLY A 315 19.75 9.31 6.93
N SER A 316 19.93 8.10 7.46
CA SER A 316 21.12 7.28 7.23
C SER A 316 21.12 6.68 5.83
N ALA A 317 22.31 6.30 5.35
CA ALA A 317 22.46 5.59 4.09
C ALA A 317 21.64 4.29 4.09
N ASN A 318 20.88 4.06 3.02
CA ASN A 318 20.06 2.85 2.82
C ASN A 318 19.02 2.58 3.93
N GLN A 319 18.61 3.61 4.70
CA GLN A 319 17.68 3.45 5.81
C GLN A 319 16.31 2.94 5.33
N THR A 320 15.76 1.95 6.02
CA THR A 320 14.47 1.29 5.71
C THR A 320 13.42 1.42 6.81
N SER A 321 13.77 1.95 7.98
CA SER A 321 12.84 2.18 9.10
C SER A 321 13.35 3.28 10.03
N GLY A 322 12.51 3.71 10.96
CA GLY A 322 12.84 4.68 12.00
C GLY A 322 12.82 6.13 11.54
N SER A 323 13.23 7.03 12.45
CA SER A 323 13.10 8.47 12.30
C SER A 323 14.07 9.04 11.24
N VAL A 324 13.58 10.01 10.49
CA VAL A 324 14.33 10.82 9.51
C VAL A 324 13.99 12.30 9.69
N LYS A 325 14.89 13.19 9.26
CA LYS A 325 14.68 14.64 9.30
C LYS A 325 13.84 15.07 8.11
N MET A 326 12.80 15.88 8.32
CA MET A 326 12.15 16.63 7.25
C MET A 326 13.03 17.84 6.90
N ARG A 327 13.37 17.96 5.62
CA ARG A 327 14.30 18.97 5.08
C ARG A 327 13.60 19.83 4.04
N ILE A 328 13.83 21.14 4.12
CA ILE A 328 13.46 22.10 3.08
C ILE A 328 14.74 22.59 2.43
N ASN A 329 14.86 22.40 1.12
CA ASN A 329 15.91 22.99 0.30
C ASN A 329 15.26 23.76 -0.88
N GLY A 330 16.06 24.18 -1.87
CA GLY A 330 15.63 25.04 -2.96
C GLY A 330 15.87 26.51 -2.62
N TYR A 331 15.52 27.39 -3.56
CA TYR A 331 15.79 28.82 -3.51
C TYR A 331 15.40 29.46 -2.17
N VAL A 332 14.21 29.11 -1.66
CA VAL A 332 13.65 29.69 -0.42
C VAL A 332 14.50 29.45 0.84
N THR A 333 15.47 28.54 0.79
CA THR A 333 16.38 28.25 1.92
C THR A 333 17.84 28.32 1.50
N GLU A 334 18.23 27.64 0.42
CA GLU A 334 19.64 27.59 -0.02
C GLU A 334 20.17 28.95 -0.47
N VAL A 335 19.34 29.76 -1.13
CA VAL A 335 19.71 31.11 -1.58
C VAL A 335 19.34 32.17 -0.54
N LEU A 336 18.10 32.13 -0.02
CA LEU A 336 17.59 33.18 0.87
C LEU A 336 18.01 33.04 2.35
N GLU A 337 18.46 31.86 2.76
CA GLU A 337 18.87 31.55 4.14
C GLU A 337 20.29 30.94 4.23
N GLY A 338 20.97 30.73 3.10
CA GLY A 338 22.35 30.23 3.05
C GLY A 338 22.50 28.71 3.22
N GLY A 339 21.39 27.95 3.19
CA GLY A 339 21.45 26.49 3.24
C GLY A 339 20.10 25.82 3.52
N GLY A 340 20.01 24.53 3.24
CA GLY A 340 18.79 23.75 3.52
C GLY A 340 18.49 23.64 5.02
N LYS A 341 17.21 23.62 5.37
CA LYS A 341 16.69 23.72 6.74
C LYS A 341 16.04 22.40 7.20
N THR A 342 16.26 22.03 8.46
CA THR A 342 15.48 20.95 9.09
C THR A 342 14.26 21.55 9.77
N VAL A 343 13.08 21.05 9.44
CA VAL A 343 11.78 21.60 9.90
C VAL A 343 10.96 20.61 10.73
N GLY A 344 11.52 19.44 11.01
CA GLY A 344 10.87 18.41 11.82
C GLY A 344 11.50 17.05 11.61
N ASN A 345 10.87 16.02 12.18
CA ASN A 345 11.18 14.62 11.96
C ASN A 345 9.89 13.84 11.70
N PHE A 346 10.02 12.71 11.00
CA PHE A 346 8.96 11.72 10.82
C PHE A 346 9.59 10.34 10.63
N ASN A 347 8.82 9.27 10.76
CA ASN A 347 9.33 7.91 10.56
C ASN A 347 9.20 7.46 9.10
N LEU A 348 10.18 6.70 8.59
CA LEU A 348 9.97 5.96 7.35
C LEU A 348 8.78 5.01 7.52
N GLY A 349 7.92 4.93 6.50
CA GLY A 349 6.65 4.22 6.57
C GLY A 349 5.48 5.01 7.21
N GLU A 350 5.72 6.22 7.71
CA GLU A 350 4.66 7.11 8.20
C GLU A 350 3.91 7.79 7.05
N GLU A 351 2.58 7.74 7.08
CA GLU A 351 1.74 8.49 6.16
C GLU A 351 1.63 9.96 6.62
N LEU A 352 2.19 10.85 5.82
CA LEU A 352 2.06 12.30 5.96
C LEU A 352 0.92 12.78 5.05
N TYR A 353 0.14 13.77 5.51
CA TYR A 353 -0.78 14.50 4.64
C TYR A 353 -0.36 15.96 4.62
N LEU A 354 0.15 16.41 3.47
CA LEU A 354 0.81 17.71 3.34
C LEU A 354 0.06 18.61 2.37
N GLU A 355 0.20 19.91 2.59
CA GLU A 355 -0.20 20.95 1.64
C GLU A 355 0.95 21.92 1.43
N LEU A 356 1.36 22.09 0.17
CA LEU A 356 2.38 23.04 -0.25
C LEU A 356 1.70 24.19 -0.99
N THR A 357 1.88 25.42 -0.52
CA THR A 357 1.20 26.60 -1.06
C THR A 357 2.19 27.64 -1.53
N TYR A 358 1.80 28.45 -2.52
CA TYR A 358 2.50 29.65 -2.95
C TYR A 358 1.51 30.78 -3.22
N GLN A 359 1.65 31.88 -2.49
CA GLN A 359 0.80 33.06 -2.59
C GLN A 359 1.59 34.29 -2.13
N ASN A 360 1.43 35.45 -2.77
CA ASN A 360 2.06 36.71 -2.38
C ASN A 360 3.59 36.61 -2.19
N SER A 361 4.26 35.88 -3.06
CA SER A 361 5.69 35.59 -2.99
C SER A 361 6.12 34.73 -1.78
N VAL A 362 5.20 34.11 -1.04
CA VAL A 362 5.52 33.30 0.13
C VAL A 362 5.11 31.84 -0.10
N VAL A 363 6.06 30.94 0.11
CA VAL A 363 5.85 29.50 0.11
C VAL A 363 5.60 29.01 1.53
N LYS A 364 4.60 28.15 1.71
CA LYS A 364 4.32 27.50 3.00
C LYS A 364 4.08 26.01 2.83
N LEU A 365 4.53 25.24 3.82
CA LEU A 365 4.23 23.81 3.94
C LEU A 365 3.37 23.61 5.19
N TYR A 366 2.24 22.94 5.04
CA TYR A 366 1.33 22.61 6.13
C TYR A 366 1.20 21.10 6.30
N GLU A 367 0.93 20.71 7.54
CA GLU A 367 0.36 19.41 7.88
C GLU A 367 -1.17 19.51 7.86
N LEU A 368 -1.81 18.48 7.30
CA LEU A 368 -3.24 18.34 7.23
C LEU A 368 -3.74 17.20 8.13
N ASN A 369 -4.92 17.38 8.73
CA ASN A 369 -5.64 16.27 9.34
C ASN A 369 -6.33 15.38 8.29
N ASN A 370 -7.00 14.31 8.74
CA ASN A 370 -7.64 13.38 7.82
C ASN A 370 -8.73 13.97 6.93
N SER A 371 -9.36 15.05 7.37
CA SER A 371 -10.38 15.80 6.61
C SER A 371 -9.79 16.81 5.63
N GLY A 372 -8.45 16.97 5.58
CA GLY A 372 -7.78 17.89 4.67
C GLY A 372 -7.68 19.34 5.19
N ASN A 373 -7.92 19.55 6.49
CA ASN A 373 -7.79 20.85 7.15
C ASN A 373 -6.37 21.06 7.65
N ARG A 374 -5.83 22.28 7.47
CA ARG A 374 -4.52 22.68 8.01
C ARG A 374 -4.54 22.59 9.53
N VAL A 375 -3.62 21.82 10.11
CA VAL A 375 -3.47 21.69 11.57
C VAL A 375 -2.15 22.25 12.09
N ARG A 376 -1.13 22.33 11.24
CA ARG A 376 0.17 22.91 11.61
C ARG A 376 0.85 23.53 10.40
N THR A 377 1.43 24.71 10.57
CA THR A 377 2.39 25.28 9.61
C THR A 377 3.76 24.70 9.91
N ILE A 378 4.30 23.90 8.99
CA ILE A 378 5.64 23.29 9.12
C ILE A 378 6.72 24.29 8.71
N PHE A 379 6.47 25.07 7.65
CA PHE A 379 7.45 26.00 7.11
C PHE A 379 6.78 27.24 6.50
N THR A 380 7.46 28.38 6.58
CA THR A 380 7.11 29.63 5.89
C THR A 380 8.40 30.26 5.37
N SER A 381 8.44 30.56 4.07
CA SER A 381 9.62 31.16 3.43
C SER A 381 9.71 32.67 3.63
N LYS A 382 10.91 33.22 3.42
CA LYS A 382 11.06 34.61 2.96
C LYS A 382 10.43 34.78 1.57
N LYS A 383 10.25 36.03 1.12
CA LYS A 383 9.68 36.31 -0.19
C LYS A 383 10.59 35.79 -1.32
N ALA A 384 10.05 34.92 -2.16
CA ALA A 384 10.59 34.55 -3.47
C ALA A 384 9.62 35.07 -4.54
N SER A 385 10.12 35.78 -5.54
CA SER A 385 9.27 36.41 -6.58
C SER A 385 9.28 35.62 -7.88
N ALA A 386 9.12 34.30 -7.78
CA ALA A 386 9.09 33.40 -8.93
C ALA A 386 7.69 33.42 -9.59
N LYS A 387 7.65 33.54 -10.92
CA LYS A 387 6.41 33.86 -11.67
C LYS A 387 5.98 32.76 -12.64
N GLU A 388 6.86 31.84 -13.02
CA GLU A 388 6.55 30.78 -13.98
C GLU A 388 6.69 29.42 -13.29
N ASN A 389 5.81 29.16 -12.33
CA ASN A 389 5.93 28.01 -11.43
C ASN A 389 5.06 26.83 -11.82
N TYR A 390 5.43 25.62 -11.38
CA TYR A 390 4.64 24.41 -11.49
C TYR A 390 4.94 23.44 -10.34
N PHE A 391 3.97 22.61 -9.97
CA PHE A 391 4.17 21.58 -8.95
C PHE A 391 4.85 20.32 -9.49
N LYS A 392 5.58 19.61 -8.61
CA LYS A 392 6.11 18.27 -8.85
C LYS A 392 5.92 17.38 -7.63
N ALA A 393 5.66 16.09 -7.84
CA ALA A 393 5.48 15.13 -6.75
C ALA A 393 5.92 13.73 -7.18
N GLY A 394 6.64 13.00 -6.33
CA GLY A 394 7.14 11.66 -6.63
C GLY A 394 8.39 11.32 -5.85
N ASN A 395 9.40 10.78 -6.53
CA ASN A 395 10.66 10.37 -5.94
C ASN A 395 11.83 10.91 -6.77
N TYR A 396 12.45 11.98 -6.27
CA TYR A 396 13.65 12.56 -6.86
C TYR A 396 14.82 12.35 -5.90
N LEU A 397 15.75 11.46 -6.27
CA LEU A 397 16.91 11.17 -5.42
C LEU A 397 17.79 12.41 -5.28
N GLN A 398 18.51 12.50 -4.18
CA GLN A 398 19.36 13.64 -3.88
C GLN A 398 20.77 13.18 -3.52
N SER A 399 21.79 13.93 -3.94
CA SER A 399 23.20 13.56 -3.75
C SER A 399 23.53 12.17 -4.31
N MET A 400 22.99 11.84 -5.48
CA MET A 400 23.18 10.56 -6.20
C MET A 400 23.85 10.72 -7.57
N LYS A 401 24.20 11.95 -7.98
CA LYS A 401 24.87 12.24 -9.25
C LYS A 401 26.14 11.41 -9.45
N GLY A 402 26.24 10.79 -10.62
CA GLY A 402 27.41 10.01 -11.06
C GLY A 402 27.61 8.67 -10.33
N LYS A 403 26.73 8.28 -9.41
CA LYS A 403 26.83 6.96 -8.75
C LYS A 403 26.49 5.85 -9.74
N SER A 404 27.22 4.74 -9.68
CA SER A 404 26.91 3.54 -10.46
C SER A 404 25.64 2.84 -9.97
N TYR A 405 25.04 2.05 -10.85
CA TYR A 405 23.89 1.22 -10.51
C TYR A 405 24.24 0.16 -9.46
N LYS A 406 23.39 0.03 -8.44
CA LYS A 406 23.37 -1.11 -7.51
C LYS A 406 21.91 -1.48 -7.26
N SER A 407 21.56 -2.75 -7.43
CA SER A 407 20.17 -3.23 -7.22
C SER A 407 19.64 -2.96 -5.81
N SER A 408 20.54 -2.89 -4.83
CA SER A 408 20.25 -2.60 -3.45
C SER A 408 20.24 -1.11 -3.10
N ASP A 409 20.51 -0.18 -4.02
CA ASP A 409 20.61 1.26 -3.73
C ASP A 409 19.51 2.03 -4.46
N TYR A 410 18.42 2.29 -3.76
CA TYR A 410 17.25 2.98 -4.30
C TYR A 410 16.48 3.74 -3.22
N GLY A 411 15.78 4.78 -3.64
CA GLY A 411 14.75 5.44 -2.84
C GLY A 411 13.36 4.92 -3.21
N ARG A 412 12.43 4.94 -2.27
CA ARG A 412 11.02 4.61 -2.52
C ARG A 412 10.10 5.61 -1.83
N VAL A 413 9.22 6.23 -2.60
CA VAL A 413 8.15 7.12 -2.14
C VAL A 413 6.81 6.55 -2.60
N ALA A 414 5.81 6.60 -1.74
CA ALA A 414 4.45 6.20 -2.02
C ALA A 414 3.53 7.42 -1.93
N ILE A 415 2.67 7.65 -2.93
CA ILE A 415 1.69 8.76 -2.94
C ILE A 415 0.28 8.21 -3.17
N LYS A 416 -0.70 8.80 -2.48
CA LYS A 416 -2.14 8.66 -2.75
C LYS A 416 -2.82 10.01 -2.54
N LYS A 417 -4.00 10.22 -3.11
CA LYS A 417 -4.77 11.48 -3.00
C LYS A 417 -3.90 12.71 -3.33
N LEU A 418 -3.67 12.94 -4.62
CA LEU A 418 -2.89 14.08 -5.12
C LEU A 418 -3.83 15.07 -5.78
N ASP A 419 -3.95 16.27 -5.20
CA ASP A 419 -4.86 17.31 -5.67
C ASP A 419 -4.09 18.63 -5.84
N VAL A 420 -4.39 19.38 -6.89
CA VAL A 420 -3.87 20.74 -7.10
C VAL A 420 -5.02 21.72 -7.28
N PHE A 421 -4.82 22.93 -6.76
CA PHE A 421 -5.78 24.02 -6.87
C PHE A 421 -5.01 25.29 -7.21
N HIS A 422 -5.58 26.12 -8.08
CA HIS A 422 -5.04 27.42 -8.42
C HIS A 422 -6.05 28.50 -8.11
#